data_AF-A0A1G3R2W9-F1
#
_entry.id   AF-A0A1G3R2W9-F1
#
_cell.length_a   1.000
_cell.length_b   1.000
_cell.length_c   1.000
_cell.angle_alpha   90.00
_cell.angle_beta   90.00
_cell.angle_gamma   90.00
#
_symmetry.space_group_name_H-M   'P 1'
#
loop_
_entity.id
_entity.type
_entity.pdbx_description
1 polymer ?
#
loop_
_entity_poly.entity_id
_entity_poly.type
_entity_poly.pdbx_seq_one_letter_code
_entity_poly.pdbx_strand_id
1 'polypeptide(L)'
;MDMEAGLLNDYAARLQELQRMIAQHDWDSVQKGIASLRNLAGEVETAEAARVEAFRALKAEHFLPIEESFDQAAERLEGPERDRLKELARRLKIGVVRVKGSSGLLGYYVRSALQARHQVLEELYPHRKGRLYSRSGRARSAADESLMLDRKY
;
A
#
# COMPACT_ATOMS: atom_id res chain seq x y z
N MET A 1 -1.98 -18.80 -11.05
CA MET A 1 -1.23 -19.04 -9.80
C MET A 1 0.25 -18.75 -9.94
N ASP A 2 1.02 -19.43 -10.80
CA ASP A 2 2.48 -19.23 -10.85
C ASP A 2 2.88 -17.82 -11.30
N MET A 3 2.30 -17.39 -12.43
CA MET A 3 2.44 -16.03 -12.95
C MET A 3 2.03 -14.98 -11.91
N GLU A 4 0.86 -15.15 -11.30
CA GLU A 4 0.33 -14.25 -10.26
C GLU A 4 1.28 -14.16 -9.05
N ALA A 5 1.83 -15.27 -8.58
CA ALA A 5 2.81 -15.28 -7.50
C ALA A 5 4.09 -14.52 -7.89
N GLY A 6 4.52 -14.62 -9.16
CA GLY A 6 5.59 -13.80 -9.72
C GLY A 6 5.27 -12.31 -9.66
N LEU A 7 4.11 -11.91 -10.19
CA LEU A 7 3.66 -10.51 -10.20
C LEU A 7 3.54 -9.92 -8.79
N LEU A 8 3.07 -10.69 -7.81
CA LEU A 8 3.01 -10.25 -6.41
C LEU A 8 4.40 -10.04 -5.81
N ASN A 9 5.38 -10.87 -6.16
CA ASN A 9 6.76 -10.67 -5.71
C ASN A 9 7.36 -9.40 -6.32
N ASP A 10 7.12 -9.16 -7.62
CA ASP A 10 7.58 -7.95 -8.29
C ASP A 10 6.91 -6.71 -7.70
N TYR A 11 5.62 -6.81 -7.37
CA TYR A 11 4.88 -5.74 -6.73
C TYR A 11 5.46 -5.40 -5.36
N ALA A 12 5.75 -6.43 -4.54
CA ALA A 12 6.41 -6.24 -3.25
C ALA A 12 7.79 -5.59 -3.39
N ALA A 13 8.59 -6.01 -4.37
CA ALA A 13 9.89 -5.40 -4.65
C ALA A 13 9.78 -3.93 -5.08
N ARG A 14 8.80 -3.58 -5.93
CA ARG A 14 8.55 -2.20 -6.34
C ARG A 14 8.06 -1.31 -5.19
N LEU A 15 7.31 -1.85 -4.23
CA LEU A 15 6.95 -1.11 -3.01
C LEU A 15 8.18 -0.76 -2.17
N GLN A 16 9.13 -1.68 -2.04
CA GLN A 16 10.40 -1.43 -1.35
C GLN A 16 11.25 -0.39 -2.10
N GLU A 17 11.28 -0.46 -3.43
CA GLU A 17 11.96 0.55 -4.25
C GLU A 17 11.35 1.94 -4.07
N LEU A 18 10.02 2.03 -4.09
CA LEU A 18 9.31 3.28 -3.86
C LEU A 18 9.68 3.88 -2.49
N GLN A 19 9.80 3.05 -1.45
CA GLN A 19 10.25 3.51 -0.14
C GLN A 19 11.66 4.14 -0.20
N ARG A 20 12.60 3.54 -0.95
CA ARG A 20 13.95 4.10 -1.16
C ARG A 20 13.91 5.43 -1.89
N MET A 21 13.11 5.55 -2.95
CA MET A 21 12.96 6.79 -3.72
C MET A 21 12.39 7.92 -2.85
N ILE A 22 11.40 7.63 -2.01
CA ILE A 22 10.85 8.62 -1.06
C ILE A 22 11.94 9.08 -0.08
N ALA A 23 12.77 8.16 0.43
CA ALA A 23 13.87 8.51 1.33
C ALA A 23 14.91 9.42 0.68
N GLN A 24 15.14 9.26 -0.62
CA GLN A 24 16.05 10.09 -1.42
C GLN A 24 15.44 11.42 -1.87
N HIS A 25 14.16 11.66 -1.58
CA HIS A 25 13.42 12.87 -2.00
C HIS A 25 13.37 13.06 -3.53
N ASP A 26 13.52 11.97 -4.29
CA ASP A 26 13.40 11.98 -5.76
C ASP A 26 11.93 11.87 -6.17
N TRP A 27 11.23 13.01 -6.16
CA TRP A 27 9.78 13.05 -6.38
C TRP A 27 9.36 12.64 -7.79
N ASP A 28 10.20 12.87 -8.79
CA ASP A 28 9.94 12.45 -10.17
C ASP A 28 9.98 10.93 -10.28
N SER A 29 10.98 10.28 -9.68
CA SER A 29 11.06 8.83 -9.62
C SER A 29 9.95 8.22 -8.79
N VAL A 30 9.53 8.86 -7.69
CA VAL A 30 8.38 8.44 -6.89
C VAL A 30 7.10 8.42 -7.73
N GLN A 31 6.82 9.48 -8.51
CA GLN A 31 5.64 9.53 -9.37
C GLN A 31 5.66 8.41 -10.43
N LYS A 32 6.80 8.21 -11.09
CA LYS A 32 6.98 7.11 -12.05
C LYS A 32 6.80 5.74 -11.40
N GLY A 33 7.34 5.56 -10.20
CA GLY A 33 7.19 4.33 -9.40
C GLY A 33 5.74 4.03 -9.04
N ILE A 34 4.97 5.04 -8.64
CA ILE A 34 3.53 4.91 -8.36
C ILE A 34 2.76 4.50 -9.63
N ALA A 35 3.03 5.14 -10.77
CA ALA A 35 2.38 4.79 -12.04
C ALA A 35 2.71 3.33 -12.43
N SER A 36 3.96 2.92 -12.28
CA SER A 36 4.37 1.55 -12.53
C SER A 36 3.70 0.53 -11.61
N LEU A 37 3.55 0.83 -10.31
CA LEU A 37 2.82 -0.01 -9.38
C LEU A 37 1.34 -0.15 -9.79
N ARG A 38 0.69 0.92 -10.24
CA ARG A 38 -0.71 0.84 -10.74
C ARG A 38 -0.86 -0.09 -11.93
N ASN A 39 0.06 -0.03 -12.89
CA ASN A 39 0.04 -0.94 -14.04
C ASN A 39 0.20 -2.40 -13.57
N LEU A 40 1.17 -2.65 -12.69
CA LEU A 40 1.40 -3.99 -12.16
C LEU A 40 0.23 -4.51 -11.31
N ALA A 41 -0.47 -3.64 -10.59
CA ALA A 41 -1.71 -4.00 -9.90
C ALA A 41 -2.78 -4.50 -10.87
N GLY A 42 -2.95 -3.83 -12.02
CA GLY A 42 -3.86 -4.28 -13.08
C GLY A 42 -3.48 -5.65 -13.66
N GLU A 43 -2.19 -5.93 -13.81
CA GLU A 43 -1.70 -7.26 -14.22
C GLU A 43 -2.01 -8.33 -13.17
N VAL A 44 -1.82 -8.02 -11.88
CA VAL A 44 -2.18 -8.91 -10.77
C VAL A 44 -3.68 -9.20 -10.75
N GLU A 45 -4.53 -8.18 -10.90
CA GLU A 45 -5.98 -8.32 -10.96
C GLU A 45 -6.42 -9.21 -12.14
N THR A 46 -5.79 -9.04 -13.30
CA THR A 46 -6.04 -9.88 -14.48
C THR A 46 -5.63 -11.34 -14.22
N ALA A 47 -4.47 -11.56 -13.60
CA ALA A 47 -3.98 -12.89 -13.26
C ALA A 47 -4.85 -13.59 -12.21
N GLU A 48 -5.36 -12.85 -11.24
CA GLU A 48 -6.30 -13.34 -10.22
C GLU A 48 -7.64 -13.73 -10.84
N ALA A 49 -8.19 -12.91 -11.74
CA ALA A 49 -9.42 -13.24 -12.46
C ALA A 49 -9.25 -14.56 -13.26
N ALA A 50 -8.13 -14.71 -13.97
CA ALA A 50 -7.81 -15.95 -14.69
C ALA A 50 -7.68 -17.15 -13.74
N ARG A 51 -7.10 -16.97 -12.54
CA ARG A 51 -7.02 -18.03 -11.53
C ARG A 51 -8.40 -18.44 -11.03
N VAL A 52 -9.28 -17.48 -10.75
CA VAL A 52 -10.65 -17.73 -10.28
C VAL A 52 -11.42 -18.53 -11.33
N GLU A 53 -11.35 -18.13 -12.60
CA GLU A 53 -11.98 -18.86 -13.70
C GLU A 53 -11.40 -20.26 -13.88
N ALA A 54 -10.07 -20.42 -13.83
CA ALA A 54 -9.44 -21.74 -13.90
C ALA A 54 -9.89 -22.66 -12.75
N PHE A 55 -10.05 -22.11 -11.54
CA PHE A 55 -10.52 -22.89 -10.39
C PHE A 55 -12.00 -23.27 -10.51
N ARG A 56 -12.84 -22.40 -11.10
CA ARG A 56 -14.23 -22.72 -11.43
C ARG A 56 -14.32 -23.82 -12.48
N ALA A 57 -13.49 -23.76 -13.52
CA ALA A 57 -13.42 -24.79 -14.56
C ALA A 57 -12.99 -26.14 -13.98
N LEU A 58 -11.97 -26.17 -13.12
CA LEU A 58 -11.54 -27.38 -12.41
C LEU A 58 -12.69 -27.99 -11.59
N LYS A 59 -13.44 -27.16 -10.86
CA LYS A 59 -14.61 -27.66 -10.11
C LYS A 59 -15.68 -28.26 -11.02
N ALA A 60 -15.96 -27.63 -12.15
CA ALA A 60 -16.94 -28.13 -13.11
C ALA A 60 -16.50 -29.48 -13.72
N GLU A 61 -15.23 -29.61 -14.09
CA GLU A 61 -14.66 -30.83 -14.68
C GLU A 61 -14.73 -32.04 -13.73
N HIS A 62 -14.52 -31.81 -12.43
CA HIS A 62 -14.55 -32.84 -11.40
C HIS A 62 -15.91 -32.95 -10.67
N PHE A 63 -16.97 -32.30 -11.19
CA PHE A 63 -18.31 -32.28 -10.59
C PHE A 63 -18.32 -31.88 -9.10
N LEU A 64 -17.46 -30.94 -8.73
CA LEU A 64 -17.30 -30.45 -7.36
C LEU A 64 -18.37 -29.37 -7.04
N PRO A 65 -18.94 -29.37 -5.83
CA PRO A 65 -19.79 -28.27 -5.37
C PRO A 65 -19.11 -26.90 -5.45
N ILE A 66 -19.88 -25.87 -5.81
CA ILE A 66 -19.38 -24.49 -5.92
C ILE A 66 -18.84 -24.00 -4.56
N GLU A 67 -19.49 -24.36 -3.46
CA GLU A 67 -19.12 -23.95 -2.09
C GLU A 67 -17.88 -24.66 -1.53
N GLU A 68 -17.34 -25.64 -2.25
CA GLU A 68 -16.20 -26.40 -1.77
C GLU A 68 -14.94 -25.53 -1.66
N SER A 69 -14.20 -25.65 -0.57
CA SER A 69 -12.98 -24.86 -0.38
C SER A 69 -11.86 -25.33 -1.32
N PHE A 70 -10.82 -24.50 -1.48
CA PHE A 70 -9.64 -24.90 -2.24
C PHE A 70 -8.99 -26.17 -1.70
N ASP A 71 -8.82 -26.28 -0.38
CA ASP A 71 -8.16 -27.43 0.24
C ASP A 71 -8.98 -28.72 0.02
N GLN A 72 -10.30 -28.63 0.13
CA GLN A 72 -11.20 -29.76 -0.12
C GLN A 72 -11.15 -30.20 -1.60
N ALA A 73 -11.18 -29.25 -2.53
CA ALA A 73 -11.06 -29.53 -3.97
C ALA A 73 -9.70 -30.15 -4.32
N ALA A 74 -8.61 -29.66 -3.71
CA ALA A 74 -7.27 -30.19 -3.94
C ALA A 74 -7.10 -31.64 -3.46
N GLU A 75 -7.75 -32.04 -2.35
CA GLU A 75 -7.70 -33.43 -1.87
C GLU A 75 -8.38 -34.44 -2.79
N ARG A 76 -9.22 -33.99 -3.73
CA ARG A 76 -9.85 -34.86 -4.73
C ARG A 76 -8.98 -35.13 -5.96
N LEU A 77 -7.86 -34.42 -6.09
CA LEU A 77 -6.88 -34.65 -7.14
C LEU A 77 -5.90 -35.77 -6.74
N GLU A 78 -5.41 -36.49 -7.74
CA GLU A 78 -4.45 -37.56 -7.52
C GLU A 78 -3.02 -37.01 -7.31
N GLY A 79 -2.21 -37.79 -6.58
CA GLY A 79 -0.94 -37.40 -5.95
C GLY A 79 -0.17 -36.25 -6.61
N PRO A 80 0.42 -36.42 -7.81
CA PRO A 80 1.30 -35.41 -8.42
C PRO A 80 0.61 -34.07 -8.70
N GLU A 81 -0.66 -34.10 -9.08
CA GLU A 81 -1.43 -32.90 -9.42
C GLU A 81 -1.84 -32.14 -8.17
N ARG A 82 -2.29 -32.86 -7.14
CA ARG A 82 -2.57 -32.29 -5.81
C ARG A 82 -1.34 -31.58 -5.25
N ASP A 83 -0.18 -32.25 -5.28
CA ASP A 83 1.03 -31.72 -4.67
C ASP A 83 1.52 -30.47 -5.43
N ARG A 84 1.43 -30.48 -6.76
CA ARG A 84 1.71 -29.31 -7.60
C ARG A 84 0.76 -28.15 -7.30
N LEU A 85 -0.54 -28.42 -7.18
CA LEU A 85 -1.54 -27.39 -6.89
C LEU A 85 -1.34 -26.76 -5.50
N LYS A 86 -1.03 -27.58 -4.49
CA LYS A 86 -0.70 -27.11 -3.13
C LYS A 86 0.58 -26.27 -3.10
N GLU A 87 1.59 -26.65 -3.85
CA GLU A 87 2.82 -25.86 -3.94
C GLU A 87 2.57 -24.49 -4.60
N LEU A 88 1.80 -24.45 -5.70
CA LEU A 88 1.40 -23.19 -6.34
C LEU A 88 0.61 -22.29 -5.39
N ALA A 89 -0.33 -22.84 -4.62
CA ALA A 89 -1.08 -22.09 -3.63
C ALA A 89 -0.20 -21.56 -2.49
N ARG A 90 0.80 -22.34 -2.05
CA ARG A 90 1.78 -21.90 -1.05
C ARG A 90 2.60 -20.73 -1.57
N ARG A 91 3.12 -20.81 -2.79
CA ARG A 91 3.88 -19.73 -3.43
C ARG A 91 3.05 -18.46 -3.56
N LEU A 92 1.78 -18.60 -3.95
CA LEU A 92 0.84 -17.47 -4.02
C LEU A 92 0.65 -16.82 -2.64
N LYS A 93 0.40 -17.64 -1.60
CA LYS A 93 0.24 -17.15 -0.23
C LYS A 93 1.46 -16.40 0.27
N ILE A 94 2.67 -16.89 -0.03
CA ILE A 94 3.93 -16.20 0.29
C ILE A 94 3.98 -14.84 -0.41
N GLY A 95 3.63 -14.77 -1.70
CA GLY A 95 3.57 -13.52 -2.46
C GLY A 95 2.62 -12.49 -1.80
N VAL A 96 1.40 -12.92 -1.44
CA VAL A 96 0.42 -12.07 -0.74
C VAL A 96 0.97 -11.54 0.58
N VAL A 97 1.60 -12.40 1.39
CA VAL A 97 2.19 -11.99 2.67
C VAL A 97 3.30 -10.96 2.46
N ARG A 98 4.15 -11.12 1.44
CA ARG A 98 5.20 -10.15 1.10
C ARG A 98 4.65 -8.79 0.70
N VAL A 99 3.58 -8.76 -0.11
CA VAL A 99 2.91 -7.51 -0.48
C VAL A 99 2.31 -6.82 0.75
N LYS A 100 1.64 -7.57 1.64
CA LYS A 100 1.11 -7.04 2.90
C LYS A 100 2.20 -6.46 3.79
N GLY A 101 3.32 -7.17 3.94
CA GLY A 101 4.47 -6.70 4.71
C GLY A 101 5.07 -5.42 4.12
N SER A 102 5.34 -5.42 2.82
CA SER A 102 5.99 -4.29 2.14
C SER A 102 5.11 -3.04 2.10
N SER A 103 3.80 -3.20 1.87
CA SER A 103 2.85 -2.08 1.91
C SER A 103 2.69 -1.52 3.32
N GLY A 104 2.65 -2.39 4.34
CA GLY A 104 2.64 -1.98 5.75
C GLY A 104 3.87 -1.17 6.14
N LEU A 105 5.06 -1.64 5.75
CA LEU A 105 6.33 -0.93 6.00
C LEU A 105 6.39 0.43 5.31
N LEU A 106 6.00 0.52 4.04
CA LEU A 106 5.94 1.78 3.31
C LEU A 106 4.97 2.76 3.98
N GLY A 107 3.77 2.29 4.33
CA GLY A 107 2.78 3.12 5.01
C GLY A 107 3.27 3.63 6.38
N TYR A 108 3.96 2.78 7.15
CA TYR A 108 4.59 3.18 8.40
C TYR A 108 5.67 4.25 8.16
N TYR A 109 6.57 4.00 7.21
CA TYR A 109 7.65 4.93 6.86
C TYR A 109 7.13 6.32 6.50
N VAL A 110 6.14 6.41 5.61
CA VAL A 110 5.56 7.69 5.18
C VAL A 110 4.94 8.45 6.35
N ARG A 111 4.18 7.76 7.22
CA ARG A 111 3.59 8.38 8.42
C ARG A 111 4.65 8.90 9.39
N SER A 112 5.66 8.11 9.67
CA SER A 112 6.76 8.48 10.57
C SER A 112 7.55 9.67 10.03
N ALA A 113 7.87 9.68 8.73
CA ALA A 113 8.57 10.80 8.09
C ALA A 113 7.74 12.09 8.12
N LEU A 114 6.43 12.00 7.88
CA LEU A 114 5.53 13.16 7.95
C LEU A 114 5.44 13.70 9.38
N GLN A 115 5.30 12.82 10.38
CA GLN A 115 5.25 13.22 11.78
C GLN A 115 6.55 13.91 12.22
N ALA A 116 7.71 13.37 11.86
CA ALA A 116 9.00 13.99 12.15
C ALA A 116 9.13 15.39 11.53
N ARG A 117 8.70 15.54 10.26
CA ARG A 117 8.68 16.86 9.60
C ARG A 117 7.75 17.84 10.30
N HIS A 118 6.56 17.41 10.70
CA HIS A 118 5.65 18.26 11.46
C HIS A 118 6.25 18.69 12.79
N GLN A 119 6.88 17.78 13.53
CA GLN A 119 7.52 18.11 14.80
C GLN A 119 8.65 19.15 14.62
N VAL A 120 9.51 18.97 13.61
CA VAL A 120 10.57 19.95 13.29
C VAL A 120 9.98 21.31 12.91
N LEU A 121 8.93 21.34 12.09
CA LEU A 121 8.26 22.59 11.72
C LEU A 121 7.60 23.27 12.92
N GLU A 122 7.08 22.52 13.87
CA GLU A 122 6.51 23.05 15.11
C GLU A 122 7.57 23.65 16.03
N GLU A 123 8.74 23.03 16.11
CA GLU A 123 9.88 23.56 16.87
C GLU A 123 10.46 24.82 16.23
N LEU A 124 10.57 24.85 14.89
CA LEU A 124 11.10 26.01 14.15
C LEU A 124 10.11 27.18 14.06
N TYR A 125 8.81 26.90 14.04
CA TYR A 125 7.75 27.91 13.88
C TYR A 125 6.64 27.74 14.93
N PRO A 126 6.95 27.89 16.23
CA PRO A 126 5.99 27.64 17.31
C PRO A 126 4.78 28.57 17.23
N HIS A 127 4.96 29.79 16.69
CA HIS A 127 3.91 30.82 16.58
C HIS A 127 2.84 30.50 15.53
N ARG A 128 3.09 29.59 14.57
CA ARG A 128 2.11 29.22 13.53
C ARG A 128 0.96 28.35 14.03
N LYS A 129 1.05 27.80 15.26
CA LYS A 129 -0.07 27.13 15.95
C LYS A 129 -1.02 28.09 16.66
N GLY A 130 -0.68 29.38 16.80
CA GLY A 130 -1.51 30.36 17.47
C GLY A 130 -2.75 30.73 16.65
N ARG A 131 -3.88 30.05 16.88
CA ARG A 131 -5.18 30.64 16.59
C ARG A 131 -5.34 31.84 17.53
N LEU A 132 -5.05 33.04 17.03
CA LEU A 132 -5.43 34.27 17.70
C LEU A 132 -6.96 34.34 17.63
N TYR A 133 -7.61 33.99 18.74
CA TYR A 133 -9.01 34.32 18.94
C TYR A 133 -9.09 35.84 19.06
N SER A 134 -9.68 36.48 18.05
CA SER A 134 -10.07 37.89 18.17
C SER A 134 -11.01 38.05 19.37
N ARG A 135 -11.08 39.26 19.95
CA ARG A 135 -12.02 39.60 21.04
C ARG A 135 -13.50 39.33 20.69
N SER A 136 -13.81 39.05 19.42
CA SER A 136 -15.12 38.66 18.88
C SER A 136 -15.25 37.16 18.50
N GLY A 137 -14.29 36.31 18.87
CA GLY A 137 -14.39 34.84 18.72
C GLY A 137 -14.16 34.29 17.31
N ARG A 138 -13.82 35.13 16.32
CA ARG A 138 -13.47 34.65 14.97
C ARG A 138 -11.99 34.26 14.90
N ALA A 139 -11.71 33.06 14.42
CA ALA A 139 -10.37 32.54 14.19
C ALA A 139 -9.70 33.34 13.06
N ARG A 140 -8.64 34.09 13.37
CA ARG A 140 -7.72 34.64 12.37
C ARG A 140 -6.42 33.85 12.42
N SER A 141 -5.90 33.48 11.25
CA SER A 141 -4.52 33.05 11.12
C SER A 141 -3.61 34.20 11.53
N ALA A 142 -2.62 33.96 12.38
CA ALA A 142 -1.52 34.88 12.61
C ALA A 142 -0.72 35.00 11.31
N ALA A 143 -1.21 35.83 10.39
CA ALA A 143 -0.35 36.41 9.37
C ALA A 143 0.63 37.34 10.08
N ASP A 144 1.82 37.43 9.51
CA ASP A 144 3.05 38.08 9.94
C ASP A 144 2.91 39.61 10.16
N GLU A 145 1.91 40.05 10.92
CA GLU A 145 1.68 41.44 11.25
C GLU A 145 2.59 41.82 12.42
N SER A 146 3.74 42.40 12.06
CA SER A 146 4.61 43.15 12.95
C SER A 146 3.78 44.09 13.83
N LEU A 147 3.75 43.82 15.14
CA LEU A 147 3.08 44.65 16.14
C LEU A 147 3.74 46.03 16.22
N MET A 148 3.18 47.03 15.52
CA MET A 148 3.51 48.44 15.78
C MET A 148 2.81 48.87 17.08
N LEU A 149 3.59 49.05 18.14
CA LEU A 149 3.14 49.68 19.37
C LEU A 149 3.11 51.21 19.17
N ASP A 150 1.92 51.79 19.03
CA ASP A 150 1.74 53.24 19.12
C ASP A 150 1.93 53.67 20.58
N ARG A 151 3.12 54.16 20.91
CA ARG A 151 3.38 54.86 22.17
C ARG A 151 2.87 56.28 22.01
N LYS A 152 1.63 56.52 22.45
CA LYS A 152 1.18 57.88 22.76
C LYS A 152 1.41 58.20 24.23
N TYR A 153 2.11 59.32 24.40
CA TYR A 153 2.39 60.05 25.64
C TYR A 153 1.10 60.44 26.37
#